data_AF-A0A7L4MR63-F1
#
_entry.id   AF-A0A7L4MR63-F1
#
_cell.length_a   1.000
_cell.length_b   1.000
_cell.length_c   1.000
_cell.angle_alpha   90.00
_cell.angle_beta   90.00
_cell.angle_gamma   90.00
#
_symmetry.space_group_name_H-M   'P 1'
#
loop_
_entity.id
_entity.type
_entity.pdbx_description
1 polymer ?
#
loop_
_entity_poly.entity_id
_entity_poly.type
_entity_poly.pdbx_seq_one_letter_code
_entity_poly.pdbx_strand_id
1 'polypeptide(L)'
;QTFTAWCNSHLRKAGTQIENIDEDFRDGLKLMLLLEVISAERLFFFFIYIFFLFPLRLSEIVDGNAKMTLGMIWTIILRFAIQDISVEETSAKEGLLLWCQRKTAPYKNVNVQNFHISWKDGLAFNALIHRHRPELIEYDKLRKDDPVTNLNNAFEVAEKYLDIPKMLDAEDIVNTARPDEKAIMTYVSSFYHAFSGAQKVPEAAVDLVAISLAWRGPHGHPYGEERTLWPLAWGGGAPVAISLGRRDPMANSMRNRGHWPSAWQGEDPMAISVGRREPRGHLPPRPRPQDINTGWQHLEQAEKGYEEWLLNEIRRLERLDHLAEKFRQKASIHEAWTEGKEAMLKQKDYETATLSDIKALIRKHEAFESDLAAHQDRVEQIAAIAQELNELDYYDSPSVNARCQKICDQWDVLGSLTHSRREALEKTEKQLETIDELHLEYAKRAAPFNNWMESAMEDLQDMFIVHTIEEIEGLIAAHDQFKSTLPDADKEREAILGIQREAQRIADFNSIKLSGNNPYTSVTPQIINSKWERVQQLVPKRDHALLDEQSKQQSNEHLRRQFASQANIVGPWIQTKME
;
A
#
# COMPACT_ATOMS: atom_id res chain seq x y z
N GLN A 1 0.54 28.57 14.93
CA GLN A 1 0.13 28.65 16.35
C GLN A 1 -1.20 27.94 16.59
N THR A 2 -2.34 28.40 16.05
CA THR A 2 -3.66 27.76 16.29
C THR A 2 -3.69 26.29 15.88
N PHE A 3 -3.17 25.94 14.70
CA PHE A 3 -3.10 24.54 14.25
C PHE A 3 -2.19 23.69 15.14
N THR A 4 -1.07 24.25 15.62
CA THR A 4 -0.17 23.58 16.57
C THR A 4 -0.89 23.28 17.89
N ALA A 5 -1.60 24.27 18.45
CA ALA A 5 -2.36 24.12 19.67
C ALA A 5 -3.52 23.12 19.52
N TRP A 6 -4.20 23.14 18.37
CA TRP A 6 -5.24 22.17 18.04
C TRP A 6 -4.67 20.74 17.96
N CYS A 7 -3.57 20.52 17.21
CA CYS A 7 -2.91 19.21 17.15
C CYS A 7 -2.51 18.73 18.55
N ASN A 8 -1.92 19.60 19.36
CA ASN A 8 -1.52 19.28 20.74
C ASN A 8 -2.71 18.94 21.64
N SER A 9 -3.89 19.53 21.41
CA SER A 9 -5.10 19.17 22.17
C SER A 9 -5.51 17.70 22.01
N HIS A 10 -5.25 17.13 20.82
CA HIS A 10 -5.48 15.73 20.53
C HIS A 10 -4.29 14.86 20.95
N LEU A 11 -3.06 15.24 20.56
CA LEU A 11 -1.84 14.47 20.83
C LEU A 11 -1.53 14.30 22.32
N ARG A 12 -1.95 15.22 23.18
CA ARG A 12 -1.84 15.06 24.65
C ARG A 12 -2.54 13.80 25.15
N LYS A 13 -3.62 13.36 24.50
CA LYS A 13 -4.33 12.10 24.85
C LYS A 13 -3.48 10.86 24.56
N ALA A 14 -2.55 10.96 23.61
CA ALA A 14 -1.55 9.93 23.29
C ALA A 14 -0.19 10.15 23.98
N GLY A 15 -0.10 11.13 24.90
CA GLY A 15 1.14 11.39 25.66
C GLY A 15 2.26 12.06 24.85
N THR A 16 1.95 12.72 23.73
CA THR A 16 2.95 13.42 22.91
C THR A 16 2.54 14.86 22.58
N GLN A 17 3.47 15.66 22.06
CA GLN A 17 3.24 17.03 21.63
C GLN A 17 4.19 17.45 20.50
N ILE A 18 3.81 18.52 19.81
CA ILE A 18 4.59 19.20 18.78
C ILE A 18 4.92 20.63 19.23
N GLU A 19 6.13 21.07 18.95
CA GLU A 19 6.61 22.43 19.19
C GLU A 19 6.64 23.21 17.87
N ASN A 20 7.20 22.59 16.82
CA ASN A 20 7.31 23.17 15.50
C ASN A 20 6.56 22.31 14.47
N ILE A 21 5.39 22.79 14.03
CA ILE A 21 4.49 22.06 13.14
C ILE A 21 5.13 21.68 11.79
N ASP A 22 6.11 22.45 11.32
CA ASP A 22 6.76 22.24 10.02
C ASP A 22 7.93 21.24 10.08
N GLU A 23 8.44 20.95 11.28
CA GLU A 23 9.55 20.01 11.52
C GLU A 23 9.04 18.71 12.13
N ASP A 24 8.16 18.80 13.13
CA ASP A 24 7.64 17.67 13.89
C ASP A 24 6.72 16.74 13.09
N PHE A 25 6.22 17.18 11.94
CA PHE A 25 5.40 16.33 11.04
C PHE A 25 6.16 15.79 9.83
N ARG A 26 7.45 16.11 9.67
CA ARG A 26 8.24 15.67 8.50
C ARG A 26 8.44 14.16 8.43
N ASP A 27 8.59 13.51 9.59
CA ASP A 27 8.75 12.06 9.68
C ASP A 27 7.44 11.28 9.49
N GLY A 28 6.30 11.99 9.43
CA GLY A 28 4.96 11.43 9.31
C GLY A 28 4.45 10.67 10.54
N LEU A 29 5.28 10.37 11.54
CA LEU A 29 4.92 9.53 12.69
C LEU A 29 3.93 10.25 13.61
N LYS A 30 4.22 11.51 13.96
CA LYS A 30 3.30 12.31 14.80
C LYS A 30 2.01 12.65 14.06
N LEU A 31 2.06 12.76 12.73
CA LEU A 31 0.87 13.00 11.89
C LEU A 31 -0.04 11.77 11.85
N MET A 32 0.55 10.58 11.70
CA MET A 32 -0.19 9.32 11.78
C MET A 32 -0.84 9.16 13.15
N LEU A 33 -0.10 9.38 14.23
CA LEU A 33 -0.65 9.31 15.59
C LEU A 33 -1.77 10.33 15.82
N LEU A 34 -1.64 11.54 15.27
CA LEU A 34 -2.71 12.55 15.32
C LEU A 34 -3.99 12.03 14.65
N LEU A 35 -3.89 11.41 13.48
CA LEU A 35 -5.04 10.86 12.76
C LEU A 35 -5.68 9.69 13.52
N GLU A 36 -4.88 8.79 14.11
CA GLU A 36 -5.36 7.69 14.96
C GLU A 36 -6.18 8.20 16.14
N VAL A 37 -5.68 9.25 16.81
CA VAL A 37 -6.35 9.83 17.99
C VAL A 37 -7.66 10.54 17.61
N ILE A 38 -7.71 11.16 16.43
CA ILE A 38 -8.90 11.87 15.96
C ILE A 38 -9.96 10.90 15.42
N SER A 39 -9.55 9.82 14.75
CA SER A 39 -10.47 8.82 14.19
C SER A 39 -10.94 7.78 15.23
N ALA A 40 -10.19 7.60 16.32
CA ALA A 40 -10.38 6.52 17.29
C ALA A 40 -10.24 5.09 16.69
N GLU A 41 -9.53 4.96 15.56
CA GLU A 41 -9.29 3.71 14.83
C GLU A 41 -7.79 3.47 14.55
N ARG A 42 -7.33 2.21 14.56
CA ARG A 42 -5.92 1.86 14.27
C ARG A 42 -5.58 1.98 12.78
N LEU A 43 -4.43 2.61 12.51
CA LEU A 43 -3.98 3.20 11.24
C LEU A 43 -3.80 2.31 10.00
N PHE A 44 -4.04 1.00 10.04
CA PHE A 44 -3.79 0.14 8.87
C PHE A 44 -4.68 0.52 7.66
N PHE A 45 -5.86 1.08 7.91
CA PHE A 45 -6.80 1.56 6.88
C PHE A 45 -6.50 2.98 6.37
N PHE A 46 -5.76 3.80 7.13
CA PHE A 46 -5.55 5.22 6.80
C PHE A 46 -4.36 5.47 5.86
N PHE A 47 -3.40 4.55 5.80
CA PHE A 47 -2.27 4.63 4.86
C PHE A 47 -2.77 4.71 3.41
N ILE A 48 -3.85 3.98 3.11
CA ILE A 48 -4.52 3.98 1.81
C ILE A 48 -5.27 5.31 1.60
N TYR A 49 -5.96 5.83 2.62
CA TYR A 49 -6.76 7.07 2.50
C TYR A 49 -5.90 8.33 2.25
N ILE A 50 -4.73 8.45 2.90
CA ILE A 50 -3.79 9.57 2.68
C ILE A 50 -3.16 9.49 1.28
N PHE A 51 -2.82 8.27 0.82
CA PHE A 51 -2.24 8.04 -0.50
C PHE A 51 -3.25 8.33 -1.65
N PHE A 52 -4.54 8.03 -1.43
CA PHE A 52 -5.61 8.25 -2.41
C PHE A 52 -6.10 9.71 -2.51
N LEU A 53 -6.15 10.47 -1.40
CA LEU A 53 -6.67 11.85 -1.40
C LEU A 53 -5.58 12.93 -1.58
N PHE A 54 -4.32 12.64 -1.26
CA PHE A 54 -3.24 13.63 -1.31
C PHE A 54 -1.93 13.11 -1.97
N PRO A 55 -1.98 12.49 -3.16
CA PRO A 55 -0.79 11.94 -3.82
C PRO A 55 0.30 12.99 -4.12
N LEU A 56 -0.05 14.27 -4.28
CA LEU A 56 0.87 15.36 -4.62
C LEU A 56 1.43 16.16 -3.42
N ARG A 57 1.11 15.80 -2.16
CA ARG A 57 1.49 16.61 -0.98
C ARG A 57 2.41 15.94 0.03
N LEU A 58 2.56 14.62 0.01
CA LEU A 58 3.38 13.89 0.99
C LEU A 58 4.88 14.19 0.83
N SER A 59 5.40 14.30 -0.41
CA SER A 59 6.81 14.66 -0.66
C SER A 59 7.14 16.06 -0.13
N GLU A 60 6.26 17.03 -0.38
CA GLU A 60 6.42 18.43 0.04
C GLU A 60 6.40 18.61 1.57
N ILE A 61 5.79 17.67 2.31
CA ILE A 61 5.77 17.67 3.79
C ILE A 61 7.11 17.17 4.32
N VAL A 62 7.67 16.13 3.72
CA VAL A 62 9.02 15.63 4.05
C VAL A 62 10.07 16.70 3.75
N ASP A 63 9.87 17.46 2.66
CA ASP A 63 10.71 18.59 2.27
C ASP A 63 10.54 19.83 3.17
N GLY A 64 9.57 19.82 4.11
CA GLY A 64 9.40 20.86 5.12
C GLY A 64 8.72 22.14 4.62
N ASN A 65 7.90 22.06 3.57
CA ASN A 65 7.20 23.21 3.01
C ASN A 65 6.04 23.65 3.94
N ALA A 66 6.30 24.65 4.79
CA ALA A 66 5.37 25.14 5.81
C ALA A 66 3.96 25.46 5.27
N LYS A 67 3.86 26.03 4.07
CA LYS A 67 2.56 26.38 3.46
C LYS A 67 1.74 25.15 3.11
N MET A 68 2.41 24.09 2.67
CA MET A 68 1.77 22.82 2.28
C MET A 68 1.38 22.02 3.54
N THR A 69 2.25 22.00 4.55
CA THR A 69 1.98 21.39 5.86
C THR A 69 0.74 22.03 6.51
N LEU A 70 0.70 23.37 6.59
CA LEU A 70 -0.48 24.10 7.10
C LEU A 70 -1.73 23.85 6.24
N GLY A 71 -1.57 23.74 4.91
CA GLY A 71 -2.66 23.42 4.00
C GLY A 71 -3.27 22.03 4.25
N MET A 72 -2.44 21.03 4.52
CA MET A 72 -2.89 19.67 4.86
C MET A 72 -3.55 19.62 6.25
N ILE A 73 -2.93 20.22 7.27
CA ILE A 73 -3.52 20.24 8.62
C ILE A 73 -4.89 20.93 8.59
N TRP A 74 -5.05 21.99 7.81
CA TRP A 74 -6.36 22.60 7.58
C TRP A 74 -7.37 21.63 6.96
N THR A 75 -6.98 20.83 5.96
CA THR A 75 -7.91 19.84 5.37
C THR A 75 -8.31 18.75 6.36
N ILE A 76 -7.41 18.36 7.27
CA ILE A 76 -7.71 17.41 8.35
C ILE A 76 -8.70 18.04 9.33
N ILE A 77 -8.44 19.26 9.81
CA ILE A 77 -9.36 20.00 10.69
C ILE A 77 -10.73 20.15 10.02
N LEU A 78 -10.75 20.53 8.75
CA LEU A 78 -12.00 20.68 8.01
C LEU A 78 -12.76 19.35 7.96
N ARG A 79 -12.09 18.24 7.62
CA ARG A 79 -12.72 16.92 7.47
C ARG A 79 -13.26 16.35 8.78
N PHE A 80 -12.48 16.42 9.86
CA PHE A 80 -12.78 15.71 11.10
C PHE A 80 -13.43 16.58 12.18
N ALA A 81 -13.20 17.90 12.17
CA ALA A 81 -13.75 18.79 13.18
C ALA A 81 -14.90 19.67 12.66
N ILE A 82 -15.06 19.86 11.35
CA ILE A 82 -16.04 20.81 10.81
C ILE A 82 -17.04 20.13 9.86
N GLN A 83 -16.60 19.24 8.99
CA GLN A 83 -17.41 18.70 7.88
C GLN A 83 -18.66 17.94 8.34
N ASP A 84 -18.59 17.26 9.48
CA ASP A 84 -19.71 16.48 10.02
C ASP A 84 -20.72 17.36 10.81
N ILE A 85 -20.51 18.68 10.86
CA ILE A 85 -21.46 19.64 11.43
C ILE A 85 -22.57 19.90 10.41
N SER A 86 -23.64 19.11 10.46
CA SER A 86 -24.85 19.34 9.66
C SER A 86 -25.94 20.00 10.50
N VAL A 87 -26.27 21.26 10.19
CA VAL A 87 -27.45 21.95 10.73
C VAL A 87 -28.36 22.28 9.54
N GLU A 88 -29.55 21.66 9.51
CA GLU A 88 -30.60 21.93 8.49
C GLU A 88 -30.11 21.78 7.03
N GLU A 89 -29.41 20.68 6.73
CA GLU A 89 -28.96 20.34 5.36
C GLU A 89 -28.04 21.37 4.68
N THR A 90 -27.48 22.33 5.45
CA THR A 90 -26.52 23.32 4.94
C THR A 90 -25.09 22.79 4.92
N SER A 91 -24.21 23.43 4.14
CA SER A 91 -22.79 23.06 4.12
C SER A 91 -22.15 23.23 5.50
N ALA A 92 -21.16 22.40 5.84
CA ALA A 92 -20.54 22.38 7.17
C ALA A 92 -20.11 23.75 7.73
N LYS A 93 -19.56 24.62 6.87
CA LYS A 93 -19.16 25.98 7.23
C LYS A 93 -20.38 26.87 7.50
N GLU A 94 -21.41 26.78 6.67
CA GLU A 94 -22.65 27.54 6.83
C GLU A 94 -23.43 27.05 8.04
N GLY A 95 -23.46 25.75 8.30
CA GLY A 95 -24.06 25.16 9.49
C GLY A 95 -23.40 25.66 10.78
N LEU A 96 -22.06 25.70 10.83
CA LEU A 96 -21.33 26.27 11.97
C LEU A 96 -21.62 27.77 12.14
N LEU A 97 -21.70 28.53 11.05
CA LEU A 97 -22.01 29.97 11.09
C LEU A 97 -23.44 30.21 11.58
N LEU A 98 -24.40 29.45 11.05
CA LEU A 98 -25.81 29.51 11.43
C LEU A 98 -26.00 29.14 12.90
N TRP A 99 -25.28 28.13 13.39
CA TRP A 99 -25.25 27.78 14.81
C TRP A 99 -24.78 28.97 15.67
N CYS A 100 -23.67 29.61 15.28
CA CYS A 100 -23.17 30.78 16.01
C CYS A 100 -24.22 31.89 16.05
N GLN A 101 -24.78 32.24 14.88
CA GLN A 101 -25.79 33.29 14.74
C GLN A 101 -27.02 33.03 15.62
N ARG A 102 -27.55 31.80 15.62
CA ARG A 102 -28.72 31.43 16.43
C ARG A 102 -28.44 31.53 17.93
N LYS A 103 -27.26 31.09 18.36
CA LYS A 103 -26.87 31.11 19.78
C LYS A 103 -26.58 32.53 20.26
N THR A 104 -26.04 33.39 19.41
CA THR A 104 -25.72 34.78 19.77
C THR A 104 -26.83 35.79 19.45
N ALA A 105 -27.88 35.42 18.71
CA ALA A 105 -28.98 36.32 18.33
C ALA A 105 -29.63 37.13 19.48
N PRO A 106 -29.78 36.59 20.71
CA PRO A 106 -30.34 37.35 21.82
C PRO A 106 -29.41 38.44 22.40
N TYR A 107 -28.12 38.44 22.05
CA TYR A 107 -27.12 39.33 22.65
C TYR A 107 -27.00 40.64 21.88
N LYS A 108 -27.26 41.74 22.58
CA LYS A 108 -27.09 43.09 22.02
C LYS A 108 -25.60 43.33 21.75
N ASN A 109 -25.31 44.01 20.64
CA ASN A 109 -23.95 44.33 20.16
C ASN A 109 -23.13 43.15 19.62
N VAL A 110 -23.71 41.96 19.47
CA VAL A 110 -23.09 40.81 18.78
C VAL A 110 -23.79 40.56 17.45
N ASN A 111 -23.03 40.59 16.36
CA ASN A 111 -23.54 40.27 15.03
C ASN A 111 -22.51 39.44 14.27
N VAL A 112 -22.71 38.12 14.26
CA VAL A 112 -21.77 37.17 13.64
C VAL A 112 -22.12 36.99 12.17
N GLN A 113 -21.33 37.58 11.26
CA GLN A 113 -21.55 37.47 9.81
C GLN A 113 -20.46 36.65 9.10
N ASN A 114 -19.30 36.49 9.73
CA ASN A 114 -18.14 35.83 9.16
C ASN A 114 -17.23 35.30 10.27
N PHE A 115 -16.27 34.45 9.92
CA PHE A 115 -15.26 33.93 10.84
C PHE A 115 -13.98 34.78 10.87
N HIS A 116 -14.06 36.10 10.64
CA HIS A 116 -12.89 36.98 10.77
C HIS A 116 -13.18 38.22 11.64
N ILE A 117 -13.83 39.23 11.07
CA ILE A 117 -14.00 40.55 11.69
C ILE A 117 -15.08 40.50 12.77
N SER A 118 -16.08 39.63 12.62
CA SER A 118 -17.21 39.53 13.56
C SER A 118 -16.82 39.02 14.95
N TRP A 119 -15.62 38.46 15.09
CA TRP A 119 -15.10 37.88 16.34
C TRP A 119 -14.05 38.76 17.02
N LYS A 120 -13.65 39.85 16.36
CA LYS A 120 -12.51 40.68 16.75
C LYS A 120 -12.72 41.44 18.07
N ASP A 121 -13.97 41.75 18.41
CA ASP A 121 -14.30 42.45 19.66
C ASP A 121 -14.44 41.53 20.89
N GLY A 122 -14.31 40.21 20.70
CA GLY A 122 -14.38 39.20 21.75
C GLY A 122 -15.79 38.95 22.31
N LEU A 123 -16.79 39.77 21.97
CA LEU A 123 -18.14 39.65 22.51
C LEU A 123 -18.86 38.39 22.02
N ALA A 124 -18.57 37.96 20.80
CA ALA A 124 -19.14 36.74 20.21
C ALA A 124 -18.71 35.47 20.97
N PHE A 125 -17.44 35.36 21.36
CA PHE A 125 -16.94 34.21 22.15
C PHE A 125 -17.59 34.16 23.53
N ASN A 126 -17.62 35.30 24.23
CA ASN A 126 -18.25 35.40 25.55
C ASN A 126 -19.76 35.11 25.47
N ALA A 127 -20.44 35.54 24.41
CA ALA A 127 -21.87 35.28 24.21
C ALA A 127 -22.15 33.79 23.99
N LEU A 128 -21.32 33.08 23.22
CA LEU A 128 -21.46 31.63 23.03
C LEU A 128 -21.30 30.84 24.33
N ILE A 129 -20.32 31.22 25.16
CA ILE A 129 -20.10 30.59 26.46
C ILE A 129 -21.28 30.89 27.39
N HIS A 130 -21.65 32.16 27.56
CA HIS A 130 -22.75 32.58 28.42
C HIS A 130 -24.10 31.96 28.01
N ARG A 131 -24.33 31.69 26.72
CA ARG A 131 -25.56 31.06 26.23
C ARG A 131 -25.72 29.61 26.68
N HIS A 132 -24.62 28.87 26.79
CA HIS A 132 -24.65 27.45 27.19
C HIS A 132 -24.38 27.28 28.68
N ARG A 133 -23.56 28.15 29.27
CA ARG A 133 -23.15 28.16 30.67
C ARG A 133 -23.14 29.60 31.21
N PRO A 134 -24.31 30.14 31.59
CA PRO A 134 -24.44 31.54 32.02
C PRO A 134 -23.67 31.84 33.31
N GLU A 135 -23.40 30.84 34.14
CA GLU A 135 -22.67 30.96 35.40
C GLU A 135 -21.18 31.30 35.23
N LEU A 136 -20.60 31.09 34.04
CA LEU A 136 -19.16 31.23 33.80
C LEU A 136 -18.75 32.62 33.32
N ILE A 137 -19.68 33.43 32.83
CA ILE A 137 -19.39 34.72 32.19
C ILE A 137 -20.40 35.77 32.67
N GLU A 138 -19.92 36.84 33.29
CA GLU A 138 -20.76 37.99 33.62
C GLU A 138 -20.87 38.94 32.41
N TYR A 139 -21.77 38.61 31.48
CA TYR A 139 -21.85 39.26 30.18
C TYR A 139 -22.13 40.77 30.25
N ASP A 140 -22.92 41.22 31.24
CA ASP A 140 -23.31 42.63 31.39
C ASP A 140 -22.14 43.58 31.72
N LYS A 141 -21.01 43.05 32.17
CA LYS A 141 -19.80 43.83 32.47
C LYS A 141 -18.90 44.02 31.25
N LEU A 142 -19.10 43.25 30.18
CA LEU A 142 -18.26 43.28 29.00
C LEU A 142 -18.61 44.49 28.13
N ARG A 143 -17.58 45.11 27.55
CA ARG A 143 -17.75 46.28 26.68
C ARG A 143 -16.97 46.13 25.38
N LYS A 144 -17.51 46.67 24.29
CA LYS A 144 -16.96 46.52 22.94
C LYS A 144 -15.61 47.23 22.75
N ASP A 145 -15.36 48.28 23.53
CA ASP A 145 -14.15 49.10 23.53
C ASP A 145 -12.94 48.43 24.18
N ASP A 146 -13.12 47.27 24.84
CA ASP A 146 -12.03 46.51 25.46
C ASP A 146 -11.91 45.07 24.88
N PRO A 147 -11.52 44.94 23.60
CA PRO A 147 -11.52 43.66 22.90
C PRO A 147 -10.48 42.67 23.45
N VAL A 148 -9.33 43.14 23.93
CA VAL A 148 -8.25 42.28 24.44
C VAL A 148 -8.68 41.59 25.73
N THR A 149 -9.26 42.34 26.67
CA THR A 149 -9.79 41.77 27.93
C THR A 149 -10.95 40.81 27.65
N ASN A 150 -11.86 41.15 26.71
CA ASN A 150 -12.96 40.25 26.34
C ASN A 150 -12.46 38.92 25.78
N LEU A 151 -11.49 38.96 24.86
CA LEU A 151 -10.92 37.75 24.24
C LEU A 151 -10.20 36.89 25.29
N ASN A 152 -9.33 37.49 26.12
CA ASN A 152 -8.63 36.77 27.17
C ASN A 152 -9.58 36.15 28.19
N ASN A 153 -10.65 36.86 28.59
CA ASN A 153 -11.67 36.32 29.48
C ASN A 153 -12.33 35.07 28.90
N ALA A 154 -12.75 35.11 27.63
CA ALA A 154 -13.35 33.95 26.97
C ALA A 154 -12.37 32.77 26.86
N PHE A 155 -11.11 33.04 26.51
CA PHE A 155 -10.09 32.00 26.33
C PHE A 155 -9.69 31.35 27.66
N GLU A 156 -9.59 32.12 28.74
CA GLU A 156 -9.34 31.61 30.10
C GLU A 156 -10.48 30.76 30.64
N VAL A 157 -11.71 31.22 30.47
CA VAL A 157 -12.89 30.47 30.90
C VAL A 157 -13.03 29.17 30.10
N ALA A 158 -12.76 29.21 28.80
CA ALA A 158 -12.79 28.03 27.94
C ALA A 158 -11.75 26.98 28.35
N GLU A 159 -10.51 27.40 28.63
CA GLU A 159 -9.45 26.48 29.07
C GLU A 159 -9.73 25.90 30.45
N LYS A 160 -10.17 26.73 31.41
CA LYS A 160 -10.34 26.30 32.80
C LYS A 160 -11.57 25.43 33.04
N TYR A 161 -12.68 25.70 32.33
CA TYR A 161 -13.98 25.08 32.64
C TYR A 161 -14.59 24.26 31.50
N LEU A 162 -14.09 24.40 30.27
CA LEU A 162 -14.59 23.69 29.09
C LEU A 162 -13.55 22.72 28.49
N ASP A 163 -12.33 22.67 29.04
CA ASP A 163 -11.21 21.88 28.53
C ASP A 163 -10.88 22.20 27.05
N ILE A 164 -11.11 23.45 26.64
CA ILE A 164 -10.78 23.96 25.31
C ILE A 164 -9.47 24.76 25.43
N PRO A 165 -8.34 24.28 24.88
CA PRO A 165 -7.06 24.95 25.07
C PRO A 165 -7.03 26.31 24.36
N LYS A 166 -6.21 27.23 24.87
CA LYS A 166 -6.02 28.54 24.22
C LYS A 166 -5.28 28.37 22.88
N MET A 167 -6.00 28.49 21.78
CA MET A 167 -5.44 28.36 20.41
C MET A 167 -5.23 29.70 19.70
N LEU A 168 -5.75 30.77 20.27
CA LEU A 168 -5.73 32.11 19.70
C LEU A 168 -5.11 33.07 20.72
N ASP A 169 -4.33 34.02 20.22
CA ASP A 169 -3.78 35.12 20.99
C ASP A 169 -4.68 36.36 20.82
N ALA A 170 -5.03 37.00 21.94
CA ALA A 170 -5.92 38.15 21.95
C ALA A 170 -5.28 39.38 21.30
N GLU A 171 -3.98 39.62 21.52
CA GLU A 171 -3.26 40.75 20.97
C GLU A 171 -3.12 40.59 19.45
N ASP A 172 -2.82 39.38 18.96
CA ASP A 172 -2.72 39.10 17.53
C ASP A 172 -4.05 39.34 16.79
N ILE A 173 -5.18 38.95 17.38
CA ILE A 173 -6.51 39.18 16.80
C ILE A 173 -6.84 40.67 16.72
N VAL A 174 -6.54 41.44 17.78
CA VAL A 174 -6.87 42.87 17.82
C VAL A 174 -5.97 43.68 16.90
N ASN A 175 -4.67 43.37 16.89
CA ASN A 175 -3.67 44.10 16.09
C ASN A 175 -3.75 43.76 14.60
N THR A 176 -4.29 42.59 14.23
CA THR A 176 -4.45 42.21 12.82
C THR A 176 -5.69 42.88 12.21
N ALA A 177 -5.54 43.53 11.06
CA ALA A 177 -6.65 44.21 10.36
C ALA A 177 -7.80 43.23 10.01
N ARG A 178 -7.44 42.00 9.61
CA ARG A 178 -8.37 40.91 9.35
C ARG A 178 -7.83 39.61 9.97
N PRO A 179 -8.42 39.15 11.09
CA PRO A 179 -8.05 37.86 11.68
C PRO A 179 -8.20 36.71 10.69
N ASP A 180 -7.34 35.70 10.80
CA ASP A 180 -7.35 34.54 9.91
C ASP A 180 -8.64 33.71 10.10
N GLU A 181 -9.33 33.48 8.99
CA GLU A 181 -10.63 32.82 8.99
C GLU A 181 -10.56 31.37 9.44
N LYS A 182 -9.48 30.66 9.04
CA LYS A 182 -9.28 29.25 9.37
C LYS A 182 -8.95 29.07 10.84
N ALA A 183 -8.15 29.97 11.40
CA ALA A 183 -7.83 29.98 12.82
C ALA A 183 -9.08 30.16 13.70
N ILE A 184 -9.93 31.14 13.37
CA ILE A 184 -11.19 31.37 14.11
C ILE A 184 -12.15 30.19 13.93
N MET A 185 -12.32 29.66 12.71
CA MET A 185 -13.17 28.49 12.47
C MET A 185 -12.74 27.27 13.30
N THR A 186 -11.43 27.01 13.38
CA THR A 186 -10.86 25.90 14.16
C THR A 186 -11.18 26.05 15.66
N TYR A 187 -11.10 27.28 16.17
CA TYR A 187 -11.36 27.53 17.58
C TYR A 187 -12.87 27.47 17.88
N VAL A 188 -13.71 28.06 17.03
CA VAL A 188 -15.17 28.04 17.18
C VAL A 188 -15.75 26.62 17.04
N SER A 189 -15.21 25.77 16.17
CA SER A 189 -15.65 24.37 16.07
C SER A 189 -15.36 23.59 17.35
N SER A 190 -14.30 23.93 18.09
CA SER A 190 -14.01 23.33 19.40
C SER A 190 -15.09 23.66 20.43
N PHE A 191 -15.61 24.90 20.43
CA PHE A 191 -16.78 25.26 21.23
C PHE A 191 -18.04 24.50 20.80
N TYR A 192 -18.25 24.34 19.49
CA TYR A 192 -19.38 23.57 18.99
C TYR A 192 -19.37 22.14 19.53
N HIS A 193 -18.23 21.44 19.46
CA HIS A 193 -18.13 20.07 19.96
C HIS A 193 -18.27 19.99 21.49
N ALA A 194 -17.67 20.92 22.22
CA ALA A 194 -17.78 20.98 23.68
C ALA A 194 -19.23 21.17 24.15
N PHE A 195 -20.02 21.99 23.44
CA PHE A 195 -21.42 22.25 23.79
C PHE A 195 -22.42 21.26 23.17
N SER A 196 -22.10 20.68 22.01
CA SER A 196 -22.96 19.68 21.34
C SER A 196 -22.80 18.28 21.94
N GLY A 197 -21.61 17.94 22.47
CA GLY A 197 -21.39 16.70 23.21
C GLY A 197 -22.26 16.57 24.47
N ALA A 198 -22.63 17.69 25.08
CA ALA A 198 -23.53 17.73 26.24
C ALA A 198 -25.02 17.46 25.90
N GLN A 199 -25.42 17.51 24.63
CA GLN A 199 -26.78 17.19 24.18
C GLN A 199 -26.96 15.71 23.76
N LYS A 200 -25.90 14.89 23.76
CA LYS A 200 -25.96 13.47 23.34
C LYS A 200 -26.44 12.49 24.42
N VAL A 201 -26.83 12.95 25.61
CA VAL A 201 -27.67 12.12 26.51
C VAL A 201 -29.11 12.39 26.10
N PRO A 202 -29.82 11.43 25.47
CA PRO A 202 -31.21 11.63 25.15
C PRO A 202 -31.99 11.91 26.44
N GLU A 203 -32.68 13.04 26.47
CA GLU A 203 -33.62 13.46 27.51
C GLU A 203 -34.71 12.39 27.80
N ALA A 204 -34.84 11.38 26.91
CA ALA A 204 -35.63 10.18 27.09
C ALA A 204 -35.15 9.21 28.20
N ALA A 205 -33.88 9.27 28.63
CA ALA A 205 -33.35 8.36 29.65
C ALA A 205 -33.66 8.81 31.09
N VAL A 206 -33.92 10.10 31.31
CA VAL A 206 -34.17 10.66 32.65
C VAL A 206 -35.66 10.53 33.04
N ASP A 207 -36.58 10.53 32.05
CA ASP A 207 -38.02 10.40 32.32
C ASP A 207 -38.50 8.96 32.62
N LEU A 208 -37.80 7.92 32.13
CA LEU A 208 -38.20 6.53 32.41
C LEU A 208 -37.92 6.11 33.86
N VAL A 209 -36.89 6.67 34.50
CA VAL A 209 -36.54 6.36 35.91
C VAL A 209 -37.52 7.06 36.87
N ALA A 210 -37.96 8.28 36.54
CA ALA A 210 -38.92 9.05 37.34
C ALA A 210 -40.31 8.41 37.35
N ILE A 211 -40.76 7.86 36.20
CA ILE A 211 -42.04 7.13 36.10
C ILE A 211 -41.99 5.79 36.85
N SER A 212 -40.84 5.11 36.86
CA SER A 212 -40.66 3.83 37.57
C SER A 212 -40.75 3.97 39.10
N LEU A 213 -40.31 5.10 39.66
CA LEU A 213 -40.36 5.36 41.11
C LEU A 213 -41.75 5.80 41.59
N ALA A 214 -42.60 6.36 40.71
CA ALA A 214 -43.94 6.82 41.06
C ALA A 214 -44.98 5.68 41.19
N TRP A 215 -44.72 4.50 40.62
CA TRP A 215 -45.67 3.37 40.60
C TRP A 215 -45.48 2.34 41.72
N ARG A 216 -44.52 2.54 42.64
CA ARG A 216 -44.26 1.61 43.75
C ARG A 216 -44.71 2.21 45.09
N GLY A 217 -46.03 2.24 45.32
CA GLY A 217 -46.67 2.61 46.59
C GLY A 217 -47.84 1.68 46.95
N PRO A 218 -48.17 1.46 48.24
CA PRO A 218 -48.57 0.14 48.77
C PRO A 218 -50.10 -0.06 48.93
N HIS A 219 -50.51 -1.34 48.97
CA HIS A 219 -51.87 -1.90 49.18
C HIS A 219 -52.76 -1.90 47.92
N GLY A 220 -53.39 -2.98 47.47
CA GLY A 220 -53.80 -4.25 48.07
C GLY A 220 -55.17 -4.59 47.46
N HIS A 221 -55.23 -5.63 46.63
CA HIS A 221 -56.44 -6.14 45.94
C HIS A 221 -57.51 -6.64 46.94
N PRO A 222 -58.82 -6.69 46.59
CA PRO A 222 -59.41 -7.97 46.13
C PRO A 222 -60.64 -7.92 45.15
N TYR A 223 -60.68 -8.94 44.24
CA TYR A 223 -61.79 -9.63 43.53
C TYR A 223 -62.82 -8.87 42.63
N GLY A 224 -63.20 -9.34 41.42
CA GLY A 224 -62.92 -10.59 40.70
C GLY A 224 -63.50 -10.66 39.27
N GLU A 225 -62.95 -11.62 38.49
CA GLU A 225 -63.40 -12.27 37.23
C GLU A 225 -63.71 -11.38 35.99
N GLU A 226 -63.21 -11.62 34.79
CA GLU A 226 -62.20 -12.51 34.19
C GLU A 226 -61.99 -12.00 32.75
N ARG A 227 -60.80 -12.21 32.19
CA ARG A 227 -60.41 -12.19 30.77
C ARG A 227 -59.69 -10.95 30.22
N THR A 228 -58.52 -11.32 29.69
CA THR A 228 -57.65 -10.71 28.67
C THR A 228 -56.45 -9.92 29.18
N LEU A 229 -55.30 -10.37 28.65
CA LEU A 229 -54.01 -9.69 28.53
C LEU A 229 -52.96 -9.97 29.63
N TRP A 230 -52.24 -11.08 29.43
CA TRP A 230 -50.87 -11.31 29.89
C TRP A 230 -50.14 -12.02 28.72
N PRO A 231 -48.87 -11.70 28.33
CA PRO A 231 -47.67 -11.79 29.19
C PRO A 231 -46.69 -10.61 29.30
N LEU A 232 -46.45 -10.21 30.55
CA LEU A 232 -45.33 -9.42 31.08
C LEU A 232 -44.17 -10.36 31.54
N ALA A 233 -43.87 -11.45 30.80
CA ALA A 233 -42.79 -12.38 31.14
C ALA A 233 -41.82 -12.64 29.99
N TRP A 234 -41.25 -11.59 29.40
CA TRP A 234 -39.98 -11.68 28.69
C TRP A 234 -39.23 -10.35 28.86
N GLY A 235 -38.61 -10.15 30.03
CA GLY A 235 -37.82 -8.96 30.32
C GLY A 235 -36.71 -9.19 31.36
N GLY A 236 -36.38 -10.45 31.63
CA GLY A 236 -35.25 -10.85 32.46
C GLY A 236 -34.52 -11.98 31.77
N GLY A 237 -33.54 -11.65 30.94
CA GLY A 237 -32.66 -12.63 30.29
C GLY A 237 -31.96 -12.07 29.06
N ALA A 238 -30.65 -11.80 29.21
CA ALA A 238 -29.53 -11.96 28.27
C ALA A 238 -29.70 -11.65 26.75
N PRO A 239 -28.64 -11.14 26.07
CA PRO A 239 -28.68 -10.74 24.67
C PRO A 239 -28.95 -11.94 23.76
N VAL A 240 -30.08 -11.92 23.04
CA VAL A 240 -30.40 -12.92 22.02
C VAL A 240 -29.98 -12.34 20.66
N ALA A 241 -28.99 -12.99 20.03
CA ALA A 241 -28.65 -12.75 18.63
C ALA A 241 -29.90 -12.98 17.75
N ILE A 242 -30.36 -11.93 17.07
CA ILE A 242 -31.49 -11.99 16.13
C ILE A 242 -30.93 -12.29 14.74
N SER A 243 -31.00 -13.55 14.32
CA SER A 243 -30.79 -13.97 12.93
C SER A 243 -32.11 -13.94 12.14
N LEU A 244 -32.03 -13.84 10.80
CA LEU A 244 -33.16 -13.61 9.88
C LEU A 244 -34.35 -14.57 9.98
N GLY A 245 -34.23 -15.71 10.67
CA GLY A 245 -35.34 -16.63 10.92
C GLY A 245 -36.48 -16.03 11.78
N ARG A 246 -36.32 -14.80 12.31
CA ARG A 246 -37.33 -14.10 13.11
C ARG A 246 -37.92 -12.85 12.46
N ARG A 247 -37.87 -12.71 11.12
CA ARG A 247 -38.59 -11.61 10.43
C ARG A 247 -40.12 -11.75 10.51
N ASP A 248 -40.62 -12.97 10.34
CA ASP A 248 -42.06 -13.22 10.27
C ASP A 248 -42.84 -12.96 11.58
N PRO A 249 -42.35 -13.32 12.78
CA PRO A 249 -43.13 -13.11 14.01
C PRO A 249 -43.32 -11.64 14.38
N MET A 250 -42.32 -10.78 14.14
CA MET A 250 -42.36 -9.37 14.54
C MET A 250 -43.20 -8.54 13.57
N ALA A 251 -43.08 -8.81 12.26
CA ALA A 251 -43.94 -8.24 11.23
C ALA A 251 -45.39 -8.79 11.29
N ASN A 252 -45.59 -10.08 11.58
CA ASN A 252 -46.94 -10.65 11.80
C ASN A 252 -47.59 -10.15 13.09
N SER A 253 -46.81 -9.86 14.15
CA SER A 253 -47.33 -9.24 15.37
C SER A 253 -47.92 -7.85 15.11
N MET A 254 -47.35 -7.09 14.18
CA MET A 254 -47.90 -5.79 13.75
C MET A 254 -49.11 -5.95 12.81
N ARG A 255 -49.11 -6.98 11.95
CA ARG A 255 -50.23 -7.27 11.04
C ARG A 255 -51.46 -7.81 11.79
N ASN A 256 -51.29 -8.54 12.89
CA ASN A 256 -52.36 -9.08 13.73
C ASN A 256 -52.82 -8.10 14.83
N ARG A 257 -53.23 -6.88 14.43
CA ARG A 257 -53.86 -5.92 15.35
C ARG A 257 -55.38 -6.07 15.39
N GLY A 258 -55.86 -7.17 15.97
CA GLY A 258 -57.29 -7.31 16.33
C GLY A 258 -57.75 -6.35 17.44
N HIS A 259 -56.82 -5.69 18.14
CA HIS A 259 -57.08 -4.86 19.33
C HIS A 259 -57.16 -3.35 19.08
N TRP A 260 -56.63 -2.87 17.95
CA TRP A 260 -56.57 -1.43 17.67
C TRP A 260 -57.91 -0.84 17.23
N PRO A 261 -58.67 -1.47 16.30
CA PRO A 261 -59.99 -0.95 15.92
C PRO A 261 -60.95 -0.80 17.10
N SER A 262 -60.81 -1.64 18.13
CA SER A 262 -61.63 -1.63 19.35
C SER A 262 -61.35 -0.43 20.26
N ALA A 263 -60.10 0.05 20.31
CA ALA A 263 -59.70 1.22 21.09
C ALA A 263 -60.14 2.53 20.42
N TRP A 264 -60.06 2.60 19.08
CA TRP A 264 -60.57 3.73 18.28
C TRP A 264 -62.09 3.87 18.37
N GLN A 265 -62.86 2.76 18.40
CA GLN A 265 -64.30 2.79 18.66
C GLN A 265 -64.68 3.28 20.07
N GLY A 266 -63.74 3.30 21.01
CA GLY A 266 -63.92 3.82 22.38
C GLY A 266 -63.85 5.35 22.49
N GLU A 267 -63.39 6.06 21.45
CA GLU A 267 -63.32 7.53 21.43
C GLU A 267 -64.71 8.18 21.46
N ASP A 268 -65.66 7.66 20.67
CA ASP A 268 -67.02 8.21 20.58
C ASP A 268 -67.81 8.05 21.90
N PRO A 269 -67.86 6.87 22.55
CA PRO A 269 -68.58 6.71 23.82
C PRO A 269 -67.96 7.47 24.99
N MET A 270 -66.61 7.59 25.04
CA MET A 270 -65.93 8.35 26.10
C MET A 270 -66.16 9.86 25.94
N ALA A 271 -66.06 10.41 24.72
CA ALA A 271 -66.39 11.82 24.45
C ALA A 271 -67.88 12.14 24.73
N ILE A 272 -68.79 11.21 24.41
CA ILE A 272 -70.24 11.35 24.66
C ILE A 272 -70.58 11.20 26.16
N SER A 273 -69.90 10.33 26.90
CA SER A 273 -70.14 10.10 28.34
C SER A 273 -69.67 11.24 29.24
N VAL A 274 -68.72 12.06 28.77
CA VAL A 274 -68.22 13.26 29.48
C VAL A 274 -69.30 14.35 29.56
N GLY A 275 -70.27 14.37 28.64
CA GLY A 275 -71.35 15.37 28.59
C GLY A 275 -72.59 15.10 29.45
N ARG A 276 -72.70 13.95 30.15
CA ARG A 276 -74.00 13.49 30.70
C ARG A 276 -73.98 12.87 32.11
N ARG A 277 -73.14 13.33 33.05
CA ARG A 277 -73.24 12.95 34.48
C ARG A 277 -72.97 14.10 35.44
N GLU A 278 -73.96 14.44 36.27
CA GLU A 278 -73.90 15.38 37.39
C GLU A 278 -72.93 14.92 38.50
N PRO A 279 -72.38 15.85 39.32
CA PRO A 279 -71.26 15.56 40.20
C PRO A 279 -71.70 14.92 41.52
N ARG A 280 -71.26 13.70 41.79
CA ARG A 280 -71.13 13.19 43.16
C ARG A 280 -69.65 12.91 43.46
N GLY A 281 -69.12 13.63 44.44
CA GLY A 281 -68.01 13.24 45.33
C GLY A 281 -66.63 12.98 44.71
N HIS A 282 -65.70 13.91 44.96
CA HIS A 282 -64.24 13.74 45.13
C HIS A 282 -63.59 12.56 44.36
N LEU A 283 -63.26 12.82 43.10
CA LEU A 283 -62.28 12.08 42.31
C LEU A 283 -61.13 13.04 41.95
N PRO A 284 -59.88 12.55 41.72
CA PRO A 284 -58.77 13.39 41.28
C PRO A 284 -59.13 14.18 40.01
N PRO A 285 -58.48 15.34 39.74
CA PRO A 285 -58.85 16.21 38.64
C PRO A 285 -58.85 15.42 37.32
N ARG A 286 -59.99 15.43 36.62
CA ARG A 286 -60.15 14.71 35.36
C ARG A 286 -59.16 15.29 34.34
N PRO A 287 -58.42 14.47 33.58
CA PRO A 287 -57.57 14.96 32.49
C PRO A 287 -58.46 15.70 31.49
N ARG A 288 -58.03 16.88 31.04
CA ARG A 288 -58.84 17.63 30.07
C ARG A 288 -58.82 16.86 28.75
N PRO A 289 -59.90 16.93 27.95
CA PRO A 289 -59.91 16.32 26.61
C PRO A 289 -58.70 16.73 25.74
N GLN A 290 -58.17 17.93 25.96
CA GLN A 290 -56.93 18.41 25.34
C GLN A 290 -55.69 17.61 25.77
N ASP A 291 -55.55 17.29 27.06
CA ASP A 291 -54.42 16.53 27.59
C ASP A 291 -54.45 15.06 27.08
N ILE A 292 -55.65 14.51 26.88
CA ILE A 292 -55.86 13.19 26.26
C ILE A 292 -55.48 13.22 24.77
N ASN A 293 -55.91 14.24 24.03
CA ASN A 293 -55.58 14.41 22.62
C ASN A 293 -54.07 14.59 22.39
N THR A 294 -53.38 15.33 23.26
CA THR A 294 -51.90 15.46 23.22
C THR A 294 -51.22 14.13 23.52
N GLY A 295 -51.74 13.33 24.47
CA GLY A 295 -51.25 11.98 24.74
C GLY A 295 -51.38 11.03 23.53
N TRP A 296 -52.50 11.11 22.81
CA TRP A 296 -52.71 10.36 21.56
C TRP A 296 -51.77 10.82 20.44
N GLN A 297 -51.54 12.12 20.29
CA GLN A 297 -50.59 12.65 19.31
C GLN A 297 -49.15 12.16 19.59
N HIS A 298 -48.74 12.10 20.86
CA HIS A 298 -47.43 11.55 21.23
C HIS A 298 -47.34 10.03 20.95
N LEU A 299 -48.42 9.29 21.20
CA LEU A 299 -48.47 7.85 20.88
C LEU A 299 -48.39 7.61 19.37
N GLU A 300 -49.10 8.40 18.57
CA GLU A 300 -49.06 8.33 17.11
C GLU A 300 -47.66 8.66 16.55
N GLN A 301 -46.97 9.65 17.15
CA GLN A 301 -45.58 9.98 16.80
C GLN A 301 -44.61 8.85 17.16
N ALA A 302 -44.76 8.26 18.34
CA ALA A 302 -43.95 7.11 18.77
C ALA A 302 -44.20 5.89 17.88
N GLU A 303 -45.45 5.65 17.46
CA GLU A 303 -45.79 4.59 16.52
C GLU A 303 -45.15 4.80 15.15
N LYS A 304 -45.22 6.01 14.59
CA LYS A 304 -44.54 6.36 13.33
C LYS A 304 -43.03 6.19 13.42
N GLY A 305 -42.41 6.64 14.52
CA GLY A 305 -40.97 6.49 14.74
C GLY A 305 -40.53 5.02 14.87
N TYR A 306 -41.35 4.18 15.51
CA TYR A 306 -41.09 2.74 15.60
C TYR A 306 -41.25 2.02 14.25
N GLU A 307 -42.27 2.38 13.46
CA GLU A 307 -42.45 1.86 12.10
C GLU A 307 -41.27 2.22 11.18
N GLU A 308 -40.82 3.48 11.24
CA GLU A 308 -39.66 3.94 10.48
C GLU A 308 -38.37 3.21 10.90
N TRP A 309 -38.14 3.06 12.20
CA TRP A 309 -37.00 2.30 12.73
C TRP A 309 -37.04 0.85 12.24
N LEU A 310 -38.20 0.19 12.31
CA LEU A 310 -38.36 -1.20 11.89
C LEU A 310 -38.06 -1.38 10.38
N LEU A 311 -38.55 -0.47 9.54
CA LEU A 311 -38.28 -0.50 8.10
C LEU A 311 -36.80 -0.31 7.80
N ASN A 312 -36.13 0.61 8.49
CA ASN A 312 -34.70 0.85 8.34
C ASN A 312 -33.87 -0.36 8.79
N GLU A 313 -34.25 -0.99 9.90
CA GLU A 313 -33.57 -2.17 10.43
C GLU A 313 -33.75 -3.41 9.52
N ILE A 314 -34.95 -3.60 8.94
CA ILE A 314 -35.17 -4.67 7.94
C ILE A 314 -34.26 -4.47 6.74
N ARG A 315 -34.17 -3.25 6.18
CA ARG A 315 -33.29 -2.96 5.03
C ARG A 315 -31.81 -3.20 5.38
N ARG A 316 -31.39 -2.80 6.58
CA ARG A 316 -30.02 -3.03 7.07
C ARG A 316 -29.70 -4.52 7.12
N LEU A 317 -30.60 -5.33 7.68
CA LEU A 317 -30.44 -6.78 7.74
C LEU A 317 -30.46 -7.46 6.36
N GLU A 318 -31.27 -6.98 5.40
CA GLU A 318 -31.24 -7.48 4.00
C GLU A 318 -29.90 -7.22 3.33
N ARG A 319 -29.36 -6.01 3.52
CA ARG A 319 -28.05 -5.63 2.99
C ARG A 319 -26.94 -6.50 3.59
N LEU A 320 -26.96 -6.70 4.90
CA LEU A 320 -25.98 -7.56 5.59
C LEU A 320 -25.94 -8.98 5.04
N ASP A 321 -27.09 -9.60 4.83
CA ASP A 321 -27.15 -10.96 4.27
C ASP A 321 -26.63 -11.03 2.85
N HIS A 322 -27.01 -10.06 2.02
CA HIS A 322 -26.54 -10.00 0.65
C HIS A 322 -25.02 -9.82 0.57
N LEU A 323 -24.46 -8.93 1.39
CA LEU A 323 -23.01 -8.70 1.48
C LEU A 323 -22.26 -9.91 2.01
N ALA A 324 -22.78 -10.57 3.05
CA ALA A 324 -22.16 -11.75 3.64
C ALA A 324 -22.10 -12.92 2.65
N GLU A 325 -23.17 -13.14 1.88
CA GLU A 325 -23.20 -14.16 0.85
C GLU A 325 -22.24 -13.82 -0.31
N LYS A 326 -22.24 -12.56 -0.75
CA LYS A 326 -21.31 -12.07 -1.78
C LYS A 326 -19.85 -12.22 -1.35
N PHE A 327 -19.54 -11.93 -0.09
CA PHE A 327 -18.22 -12.16 0.50
C PHE A 327 -17.83 -13.64 0.44
N ARG A 328 -18.70 -14.55 0.92
CA ARG A 328 -18.41 -16.00 0.91
C ARG A 328 -18.10 -16.51 -0.49
N GLN A 329 -18.90 -16.12 -1.48
CA GLN A 329 -18.73 -16.55 -2.87
C GLN A 329 -17.40 -16.04 -3.44
N LYS A 330 -17.13 -14.73 -3.32
CA LYS A 330 -15.88 -14.14 -3.84
C LYS A 330 -14.65 -14.71 -3.15
N ALA A 331 -14.68 -14.84 -1.83
CA ALA A 331 -13.58 -15.44 -1.06
C ALA A 331 -13.31 -16.89 -1.48
N SER A 332 -14.35 -17.72 -1.61
CA SER A 332 -14.19 -19.12 -2.01
C SER A 332 -13.61 -19.28 -3.42
N ILE A 333 -14.02 -18.43 -4.36
CA ILE A 333 -13.49 -18.44 -5.73
C ILE A 333 -12.01 -18.02 -5.74
N HIS A 334 -11.65 -17.03 -4.93
CA HIS A 334 -10.26 -16.59 -4.81
C HIS A 334 -9.37 -17.68 -4.20
N GLU A 335 -9.80 -18.27 -3.09
CA GLU A 335 -9.07 -19.36 -2.41
C GLU A 335 -8.83 -20.56 -3.36
N ALA A 336 -9.86 -20.97 -4.10
CA ALA A 336 -9.74 -22.04 -5.09
C ALA A 336 -8.71 -21.71 -6.20
N TRP A 337 -8.59 -20.45 -6.59
CA TRP A 337 -7.58 -20.02 -7.56
C TRP A 337 -6.17 -19.98 -6.95
N THR A 338 -6.03 -19.62 -5.67
CA THR A 338 -4.71 -19.59 -4.99
C THR A 338 -4.14 -20.98 -4.70
N GLU A 339 -4.97 -22.02 -4.70
CA GLU A 339 -4.56 -23.38 -4.37
C GLU A 339 -3.42 -23.86 -5.29
N GLY A 340 -2.30 -24.29 -4.69
CA GLY A 340 -1.13 -24.80 -5.42
C GLY A 340 -0.20 -23.74 -6.04
N LYS A 341 -0.62 -22.46 -6.15
CA LYS A 341 0.21 -21.40 -6.75
C LYS A 341 1.49 -21.12 -5.96
N GLU A 342 1.42 -21.10 -4.64
CA GLU A 342 2.61 -20.95 -3.80
C GLU A 342 3.62 -22.09 -3.98
N ALA A 343 3.13 -23.33 -4.10
CA ALA A 343 3.98 -24.50 -4.30
C ALA A 343 4.69 -24.42 -5.66
N MET A 344 3.98 -23.99 -6.70
CA MET A 344 4.55 -23.74 -8.02
C MET A 344 5.63 -22.65 -7.98
N LEU A 345 5.39 -21.53 -7.29
CA LEU A 345 6.35 -20.42 -7.20
C LEU A 345 7.63 -20.80 -6.43
N LYS A 346 7.53 -21.70 -5.46
CA LYS A 346 8.67 -22.19 -4.66
C LYS A 346 9.52 -23.24 -5.40
N GLN A 347 9.09 -23.74 -6.55
CA GLN A 347 9.90 -24.69 -7.33
C GLN A 347 11.18 -24.04 -7.81
N LYS A 348 12.24 -24.84 -7.89
CA LYS A 348 13.57 -24.42 -8.35
C LYS A 348 13.97 -25.12 -9.65
N ASP A 349 12.98 -25.29 -10.52
CA ASP A 349 13.10 -25.87 -11.86
C ASP A 349 14.12 -25.15 -12.75
N TYR A 350 14.36 -23.87 -12.50
CA TYR A 350 15.36 -23.07 -13.21
C TYR A 350 16.82 -23.46 -12.92
N GLU A 351 17.13 -24.10 -11.78
CA GLU A 351 18.52 -24.49 -11.42
C GLU A 351 19.09 -25.56 -12.37
N THR A 352 18.23 -26.35 -13.01
CA THR A 352 18.63 -27.42 -13.94
C THR A 352 18.22 -27.15 -15.39
N ALA A 353 17.69 -25.96 -15.69
CA ALA A 353 17.14 -25.61 -16.99
C ALA A 353 18.24 -25.28 -18.00
N THR A 354 18.02 -25.63 -19.27
CA THR A 354 18.85 -25.12 -20.39
C THR A 354 18.47 -23.68 -20.74
N LEU A 355 19.27 -23.01 -21.59
CA LEU A 355 18.96 -21.64 -22.03
C LEU A 355 17.61 -21.52 -22.75
N SER A 356 17.19 -22.55 -23.51
CA SER A 356 15.85 -22.56 -24.10
C SER A 356 14.75 -22.79 -23.07
N ASP A 357 15.01 -23.66 -22.09
CA ASP A 357 14.03 -23.99 -21.05
C ASP A 357 13.80 -22.79 -20.12
N ILE A 358 14.85 -22.08 -19.71
CA ILE A 358 14.73 -20.88 -18.86
C ILE A 358 13.95 -19.78 -19.57
N LYS A 359 14.20 -19.56 -20.87
CA LYS A 359 13.43 -18.61 -21.69
C LYS A 359 11.96 -19.00 -21.79
N ALA A 360 11.66 -20.28 -21.88
CA ALA A 360 10.28 -20.77 -21.85
C ALA A 360 9.64 -20.61 -20.46
N LEU A 361 10.40 -20.83 -19.38
CA LEU A 361 9.94 -20.63 -18.00
C LEU A 361 9.64 -19.16 -17.71
N ILE A 362 10.47 -18.22 -18.18
CA ILE A 362 10.24 -16.77 -18.05
C ILE A 362 8.92 -16.39 -18.73
N ARG A 363 8.68 -16.82 -19.98
CA ARG A 363 7.40 -16.55 -20.65
C ARG A 363 6.18 -17.12 -19.92
N LYS A 364 6.33 -18.33 -19.35
CA LYS A 364 5.27 -18.92 -18.49
C LYS A 364 5.04 -18.10 -17.23
N HIS A 365 6.10 -17.57 -16.64
CA HIS A 365 6.04 -16.71 -15.45
C HIS A 365 5.40 -15.35 -15.76
N GLU A 366 5.72 -14.73 -16.90
CA GLU A 366 5.07 -13.50 -17.36
C GLU A 366 3.56 -13.69 -17.58
N ALA A 367 3.15 -14.83 -18.15
CA ALA A 367 1.74 -15.18 -18.30
C ALA A 367 1.05 -15.34 -16.93
N PHE A 368 1.74 -15.94 -15.95
CA PHE A 368 1.26 -16.03 -14.58
C PHE A 368 1.13 -14.67 -13.90
N GLU A 369 2.08 -13.76 -14.11
CA GLU A 369 2.02 -12.41 -13.54
C GLU A 369 0.89 -11.56 -14.13
N SER A 370 0.59 -11.75 -15.41
CA SER A 370 -0.59 -11.15 -16.04
C SER A 370 -1.89 -11.68 -15.43
N ASP A 371 -1.98 -13.00 -15.22
CA ASP A 371 -3.11 -13.63 -14.51
C ASP A 371 -3.23 -13.13 -13.06
N LEU A 372 -2.10 -13.00 -12.36
CA LEU A 372 -2.03 -12.45 -11.00
C LEU A 372 -2.52 -11.00 -10.99
N ALA A 373 -2.06 -10.13 -11.90
CA ALA A 373 -2.51 -8.75 -11.97
C ALA A 373 -4.03 -8.61 -12.20
N ALA A 374 -4.62 -9.50 -13.01
CA ALA A 374 -6.06 -9.53 -13.24
C ALA A 374 -6.88 -9.89 -11.98
N HIS A 375 -6.26 -10.57 -11.01
CA HIS A 375 -6.91 -10.96 -9.75
C HIS A 375 -6.83 -9.89 -8.65
N GLN A 376 -6.07 -8.81 -8.86
CA GLN A 376 -5.91 -7.71 -7.90
C GLN A 376 -7.25 -7.07 -7.50
N ASP A 377 -8.06 -6.67 -8.49
CA ASP A 377 -9.39 -6.07 -8.26
C ASP A 377 -10.32 -7.00 -7.46
N ARG A 378 -10.17 -8.33 -7.62
CA ARG A 378 -10.98 -9.30 -6.85
C ARG A 378 -10.63 -9.26 -5.36
N VAL A 379 -9.35 -9.17 -5.01
CA VAL A 379 -8.91 -9.07 -3.61
C VAL A 379 -9.36 -7.76 -2.99
N GLU A 380 -9.24 -6.65 -3.73
CA GLU A 380 -9.71 -5.33 -3.29
C GLU A 380 -11.22 -5.32 -3.02
N GLN A 381 -12.01 -5.95 -3.89
CA GLN A 381 -13.46 -6.09 -3.67
C GLN A 381 -13.80 -6.97 -2.46
N ILE A 382 -13.03 -8.04 -2.20
CA ILE A 382 -13.25 -8.88 -1.01
C ILE A 382 -13.01 -8.07 0.26
N ALA A 383 -11.92 -7.30 0.30
CA ALA A 383 -11.60 -6.42 1.43
C ALA A 383 -12.63 -5.32 1.63
N ALA A 384 -13.08 -4.67 0.55
CA ALA A 384 -14.12 -3.63 0.62
C ALA A 384 -15.45 -4.18 1.16
N ILE A 385 -15.87 -5.37 0.73
CA ILE A 385 -17.10 -6.00 1.26
C ILE A 385 -16.94 -6.37 2.74
N ALA A 386 -15.78 -6.86 3.15
CA ALA A 386 -15.50 -7.15 4.56
C ALA A 386 -15.58 -5.88 5.43
N GLN A 387 -15.05 -4.76 4.94
CA GLN A 387 -15.16 -3.47 5.60
C GLN A 387 -16.63 -3.01 5.71
N GLU A 388 -17.40 -3.08 4.62
CA GLU A 388 -18.81 -2.70 4.61
C GLU A 388 -19.64 -3.55 5.60
N LEU A 389 -19.30 -4.84 5.75
CA LEU A 389 -19.91 -5.71 6.76
C LEU A 389 -19.56 -5.27 8.20
N ASN A 390 -18.35 -4.77 8.45
CA ASN A 390 -17.96 -4.23 9.75
C ASN A 390 -18.66 -2.92 10.08
N GLU A 391 -18.76 -2.00 9.12
CA GLU A 391 -19.46 -0.71 9.29
C GLU A 391 -20.94 -0.89 9.62
N LEU A 392 -21.52 -2.02 9.23
CA LEU A 392 -22.90 -2.40 9.53
C LEU A 392 -23.01 -3.30 10.77
N ASP A 393 -21.97 -3.44 11.60
CA ASP A 393 -21.96 -4.26 12.82
C ASP A 393 -22.47 -5.71 12.58
N TYR A 394 -21.96 -6.37 11.53
CA TYR A 394 -22.33 -7.76 11.24
C TYR A 394 -21.94 -8.71 12.38
N TYR A 395 -22.85 -9.63 12.74
CA TYR A 395 -22.68 -10.50 13.92
C TYR A 395 -21.43 -11.40 13.86
N ASP A 396 -21.02 -11.81 12.65
CA ASP A 396 -19.86 -12.68 12.40
C ASP A 396 -18.70 -11.92 11.71
N SER A 397 -18.66 -10.60 11.91
CA SER A 397 -17.53 -9.76 11.50
C SER A 397 -16.15 -10.33 11.89
N PRO A 398 -15.94 -10.89 13.10
CA PRO A 398 -14.65 -11.47 13.46
C PRO A 398 -14.19 -12.59 12.51
N SER A 399 -15.09 -13.49 12.09
CA SER A 399 -14.74 -14.59 11.18
C SER A 399 -14.51 -14.09 9.75
N VAL A 400 -15.32 -13.12 9.29
CA VAL A 400 -15.14 -12.44 7.99
C VAL A 400 -13.78 -11.76 7.94
N ASN A 401 -13.41 -11.01 8.98
CA ASN A 401 -12.12 -10.31 9.07
C ASN A 401 -10.95 -11.28 9.14
N ALA A 402 -11.04 -12.35 9.93
CA ALA A 402 -9.99 -13.37 9.99
C ALA A 402 -9.76 -14.03 8.62
N ARG A 403 -10.83 -14.33 7.88
CA ARG A 403 -10.73 -14.90 6.53
C ARG A 403 -10.19 -13.89 5.52
N CYS A 404 -10.65 -12.64 5.57
CA CYS A 404 -10.16 -11.57 4.71
C CYS A 404 -8.66 -11.33 4.93
N GLN A 405 -8.23 -11.24 6.19
CA GLN A 405 -6.82 -11.07 6.55
C GLN A 405 -5.98 -12.21 5.98
N LYS A 406 -6.42 -13.48 6.14
CA LYS A 406 -5.71 -14.63 5.58
C LYS A 406 -5.55 -14.54 4.06
N ILE A 407 -6.58 -14.06 3.35
CA ILE A 407 -6.53 -13.85 1.89
C ILE A 407 -5.52 -12.75 1.54
N CYS A 408 -5.52 -11.63 2.26
CA CYS A 408 -4.56 -10.55 2.06
C CYS A 408 -3.13 -10.99 2.36
N ASP A 409 -2.89 -11.67 3.48
CA ASP A 409 -1.58 -12.21 3.84
C ASP A 409 -1.06 -13.17 2.76
N GLN A 410 -1.93 -14.06 2.27
CA GLN A 410 -1.58 -14.98 1.20
C GLN A 410 -1.29 -14.26 -0.12
N TRP A 411 -2.03 -13.20 -0.44
CA TRP A 411 -1.80 -12.36 -1.61
C TRP A 411 -0.44 -11.68 -1.57
N ASP A 412 -0.07 -11.10 -0.43
CA ASP A 412 1.24 -10.46 -0.22
C ASP A 412 2.38 -11.48 -0.35
N VAL A 413 2.19 -12.68 0.22
CA VAL A 413 3.13 -13.80 0.06
C VAL A 413 3.26 -14.21 -1.41
N LEU A 414 2.15 -14.34 -2.15
CA LEU A 414 2.19 -14.65 -3.58
C LEU A 414 2.93 -13.56 -4.37
N GLY A 415 2.69 -12.28 -4.09
CA GLY A 415 3.40 -11.16 -4.70
C GLY A 415 4.90 -11.22 -4.46
N SER A 416 5.31 -11.42 -3.20
CA SER A 416 6.73 -11.53 -2.84
C SER A 416 7.43 -12.74 -3.47
N LEU A 417 6.78 -13.91 -3.47
CA LEU A 417 7.30 -15.13 -4.10
C LEU A 417 7.40 -14.98 -5.62
N THR A 418 6.43 -14.30 -6.24
CA THR A 418 6.42 -14.05 -7.69
C THR A 418 7.59 -13.16 -8.09
N HIS A 419 7.84 -12.09 -7.33
CA HIS A 419 8.98 -11.21 -7.57
C HIS A 419 10.32 -11.93 -7.35
N SER A 420 10.46 -12.65 -6.23
CA SER A 420 11.68 -13.42 -5.93
C SER A 420 11.96 -14.48 -6.99
N ARG A 421 10.93 -15.16 -7.50
CA ARG A 421 11.07 -16.13 -8.59
C ARG A 421 11.49 -15.45 -9.90
N ARG A 422 10.90 -14.30 -10.26
CA ARG A 422 11.29 -13.51 -11.43
C ARG A 422 12.78 -13.16 -11.38
N GLU A 423 13.25 -12.59 -10.26
CA GLU A 423 14.66 -12.23 -10.09
C GLU A 423 15.58 -13.45 -10.24
N ALA A 424 15.20 -14.60 -9.69
CA ALA A 424 15.96 -15.84 -9.81
C ALA A 424 16.00 -16.36 -11.26
N LEU A 425 14.88 -16.29 -11.98
CA LEU A 425 14.79 -16.67 -13.40
C LEU A 425 15.67 -15.77 -14.27
N GLU A 426 15.52 -14.45 -14.15
CA GLU A 426 16.28 -13.45 -14.92
C GLU A 426 17.79 -13.55 -14.62
N LYS A 427 18.16 -13.76 -13.36
CA LYS A 427 19.56 -13.99 -12.96
C LYS A 427 20.14 -15.23 -13.64
N THR A 428 19.39 -16.34 -13.62
CA THR A 428 19.84 -17.61 -14.20
C THR A 428 19.93 -17.51 -15.73
N GLU A 429 18.96 -16.85 -16.37
CA GLU A 429 18.99 -16.56 -17.81
C GLU A 429 20.25 -15.79 -18.19
N LYS A 430 20.54 -14.69 -17.51
CA LYS A 430 21.73 -13.87 -17.80
C LYS A 430 23.04 -14.66 -17.68
N GLN A 431 23.12 -15.55 -16.69
CA GLN A 431 24.28 -16.42 -16.50
C GLN A 431 24.44 -17.41 -17.65
N LEU A 432 23.34 -18.03 -18.08
CA LEU A 432 23.33 -18.95 -19.21
C LEU A 432 23.62 -18.24 -20.55
N GLU A 433 23.12 -17.02 -20.75
CA GLU A 433 23.45 -16.20 -21.93
C GLU A 433 24.93 -15.83 -21.97
N THR A 434 25.52 -15.45 -20.84
CA THR A 434 26.96 -15.15 -20.76
C THR A 434 27.81 -16.38 -21.12
N ILE A 435 27.41 -17.56 -20.62
CA ILE A 435 28.08 -18.83 -20.96
C ILE A 435 27.94 -19.14 -22.46
N ASP A 436 26.76 -18.93 -23.04
CA ASP A 436 26.48 -19.16 -24.46
C ASP A 436 27.32 -18.26 -25.37
N GLU A 437 27.44 -16.98 -25.01
CA GLU A 437 28.31 -16.01 -25.69
C GLU A 437 29.79 -16.41 -25.64
N LEU A 438 30.28 -16.84 -24.48
CA LEU A 438 31.66 -17.35 -24.33
C LEU A 438 31.88 -18.62 -25.15
N HIS A 439 30.92 -19.54 -25.20
CA HIS A 439 30.99 -20.71 -26.05
C HIS A 439 31.08 -20.33 -27.53
N LEU A 440 30.30 -19.34 -27.97
CA LEU A 440 30.36 -18.84 -29.35
C LEU A 440 31.68 -18.14 -29.65
N GLU A 441 32.22 -17.33 -28.74
CA GLU A 441 33.52 -16.68 -28.88
C GLU A 441 34.65 -17.71 -29.01
N TYR A 442 34.65 -18.72 -28.14
CA TYR A 442 35.59 -19.83 -28.21
C TYR A 442 35.52 -20.50 -29.58
N ALA A 443 34.33 -20.84 -30.08
CA ALA A 443 34.17 -21.50 -31.38
C ALA A 443 34.68 -20.64 -32.54
N LYS A 444 34.41 -19.33 -32.51
CA LYS A 444 34.88 -18.37 -33.53
C LYS A 444 36.41 -18.27 -33.59
N ARG A 445 37.11 -18.38 -32.45
CA ARG A 445 38.57 -18.28 -32.38
C ARG A 445 39.26 -19.63 -32.56
N ALA A 446 38.68 -20.69 -32.00
CA ALA A 446 39.21 -22.05 -32.09
C ALA A 446 39.24 -22.59 -33.52
N ALA A 447 38.24 -22.27 -34.36
CA ALA A 447 38.18 -22.75 -35.73
C ALA A 447 39.36 -22.28 -36.61
N PRO A 448 39.63 -20.96 -36.77
CA PRO A 448 40.78 -20.49 -37.55
C PRO A 448 42.12 -20.90 -36.93
N PHE A 449 42.22 -20.90 -35.59
CA PHE A 449 43.44 -21.36 -34.91
C PHE A 449 43.72 -22.86 -35.14
N ASN A 450 42.67 -23.68 -35.14
CA ASN A 450 42.78 -25.11 -35.47
C ASN A 450 43.29 -25.32 -36.91
N ASN A 451 42.74 -24.58 -37.86
CA ASN A 451 43.16 -24.65 -39.26
C ASN A 451 44.61 -24.19 -39.43
N TRP A 452 45.01 -23.11 -38.74
CA TRP A 452 46.40 -22.65 -38.73
C TRP A 452 47.35 -23.74 -38.21
N MET A 453 46.99 -24.44 -37.12
CA MET A 453 47.81 -25.55 -36.62
C MET A 453 47.90 -26.71 -37.61
N GLU A 454 46.81 -27.04 -38.31
CA GLU A 454 46.81 -28.07 -39.36
C GLU A 454 47.76 -27.70 -40.51
N SER A 455 47.63 -26.49 -41.07
CA SER A 455 48.52 -26.00 -42.12
C SER A 455 49.98 -25.92 -41.65
N ALA A 456 50.23 -25.44 -40.43
CA ALA A 456 51.58 -25.40 -39.88
C ALA A 456 52.20 -26.81 -39.74
N MET A 457 51.41 -27.81 -39.36
CA MET A 457 51.89 -29.20 -39.33
C MET A 457 52.22 -29.71 -40.73
N GLU A 458 51.38 -29.42 -41.72
CA GLU A 458 51.63 -29.77 -43.13
C GLU A 458 52.92 -29.13 -43.65
N ASP A 459 53.09 -27.81 -43.47
CA ASP A 459 54.28 -27.07 -43.93
C ASP A 459 55.57 -27.56 -43.27
N LEU A 460 55.54 -27.87 -41.96
CA LEU A 460 56.70 -28.39 -41.24
C LEU A 460 57.11 -29.78 -41.71
N GLN A 461 56.15 -30.57 -42.18
CA GLN A 461 56.37 -31.93 -42.68
C GLN A 461 56.58 -31.97 -44.21
N ASP A 462 56.42 -30.85 -44.91
CA ASP A 462 56.49 -30.81 -46.36
C ASP A 462 57.88 -31.18 -46.89
N MET A 463 57.92 -31.99 -47.93
CA MET A 463 59.18 -32.44 -48.51
C MET A 463 59.73 -31.35 -49.43
N PHE A 464 60.99 -30.95 -49.21
CA PHE A 464 61.66 -29.95 -50.05
C PHE A 464 62.81 -30.57 -50.84
N ILE A 465 63.05 -30.01 -52.02
CA ILE A 465 64.17 -30.36 -52.90
C ILE A 465 64.87 -29.06 -53.26
N VAL A 466 66.18 -28.99 -52.99
CA VAL A 466 67.01 -27.81 -53.24
C VAL A 466 68.26 -28.22 -54.03
N HIS A 467 68.76 -27.31 -54.86
CA HIS A 467 69.91 -27.53 -55.75
C HIS A 467 71.00 -26.47 -55.61
N THR A 468 70.71 -25.40 -54.88
CA THR A 468 71.60 -24.26 -54.62
C THR A 468 71.63 -23.88 -53.14
N ILE A 469 72.68 -23.16 -52.73
CA ILE A 469 72.78 -22.62 -51.36
C ILE A 469 71.71 -21.54 -51.11
N GLU A 470 71.43 -20.71 -52.12
CA GLU A 470 70.46 -19.62 -52.00
C GLU A 470 69.03 -20.14 -51.73
N GLU A 471 68.64 -21.25 -52.37
CA GLU A 471 67.32 -21.88 -52.13
C GLU A 471 67.17 -22.39 -50.69
N ILE A 472 68.20 -23.06 -50.14
CA ILE A 472 68.13 -23.58 -48.77
C ILE A 472 68.20 -22.46 -47.73
N GLU A 473 68.97 -21.40 -47.98
CA GLU A 473 68.99 -20.19 -47.15
C GLU A 473 67.62 -19.49 -47.13
N GLY A 474 66.93 -19.45 -48.28
CA GLY A 474 65.56 -18.94 -48.36
C GLY A 474 64.56 -19.74 -47.52
N LEU A 475 64.65 -21.08 -47.55
CA LEU A 475 63.80 -21.95 -46.72
C LEU A 475 64.09 -21.80 -45.22
N ILE A 476 65.38 -21.66 -44.83
CA ILE A 476 65.77 -21.39 -43.44
C ILE A 476 65.20 -20.05 -42.98
N ALA A 477 65.35 -18.99 -43.78
CA ALA A 477 64.82 -17.66 -43.45
C ALA A 477 63.29 -17.69 -43.29
N ALA A 478 62.57 -18.41 -44.16
CA ALA A 478 61.13 -18.60 -44.03
C ALA A 478 60.75 -19.38 -42.75
N HIS A 479 61.53 -20.40 -42.40
CA HIS A 479 61.30 -21.16 -41.16
C HIS A 479 61.59 -20.33 -39.90
N ASP A 480 62.63 -19.51 -39.90
CA ASP A 480 62.92 -18.56 -38.82
C ASP A 480 61.82 -17.52 -38.67
N GLN A 481 61.29 -17.01 -39.79
CA GLN A 481 60.13 -16.13 -39.78
C GLN A 481 58.90 -16.83 -39.19
N PHE A 482 58.63 -18.08 -39.57
CA PHE A 482 57.55 -18.88 -38.95
C PHE A 482 57.76 -19.03 -37.43
N LYS A 483 58.96 -19.40 -36.98
CA LYS A 483 59.27 -19.51 -35.54
C LYS A 483 59.03 -18.22 -34.78
N SER A 484 59.28 -17.06 -35.40
CA SER A 484 59.01 -15.76 -34.79
C SER A 484 57.52 -15.50 -34.50
N THR A 485 56.61 -16.19 -35.19
CA THR A 485 55.15 -16.09 -34.97
C THR A 485 54.63 -17.01 -33.86
N LEU A 486 55.41 -18.03 -33.46
CA LEU A 486 54.98 -19.02 -32.45
C LEU A 486 54.63 -18.41 -31.09
N PRO A 487 55.35 -17.41 -30.54
CA PRO A 487 54.98 -16.79 -29.27
C PRO A 487 53.61 -16.09 -29.32
N ASP A 488 53.25 -15.48 -30.45
CA ASP A 488 51.95 -14.83 -30.60
C ASP A 488 50.84 -15.86 -30.82
N ALA A 489 51.11 -16.96 -31.53
CA ALA A 489 50.21 -18.10 -31.60
C ALA A 489 49.97 -18.76 -30.23
N ASP A 490 50.98 -18.82 -29.36
CA ASP A 490 50.85 -19.33 -28.00
C ASP A 490 49.98 -18.41 -27.12
N LYS A 491 50.11 -17.09 -27.28
CA LYS A 491 49.20 -16.12 -26.63
C LYS A 491 47.75 -16.33 -27.08
N GLU A 492 47.53 -16.57 -28.38
CA GLU A 492 46.20 -16.82 -28.91
C GLU A 492 45.61 -18.13 -28.34
N ARG A 493 46.43 -19.19 -28.25
CA ARG A 493 46.06 -20.45 -27.59
C ARG A 493 45.63 -20.21 -26.15
N GLU A 494 46.43 -19.51 -25.35
CA GLU A 494 46.12 -19.24 -23.94
C GLU A 494 44.85 -18.39 -23.79
N ALA A 495 44.62 -17.44 -24.70
CA ALA A 495 43.39 -16.66 -24.72
C ALA A 495 42.16 -17.51 -25.05
N ILE A 496 42.24 -18.39 -26.05
CA ILE A 496 41.17 -19.35 -26.39
C ILE A 496 40.86 -20.28 -25.20
N LEU A 497 41.88 -20.85 -24.57
CA LEU A 497 41.72 -21.69 -23.38
C LEU A 497 41.21 -20.89 -22.17
N GLY A 498 41.54 -19.60 -22.09
CA GLY A 498 41.01 -18.65 -21.11
C GLY A 498 39.50 -18.52 -21.16
N ILE A 499 38.91 -18.42 -22.36
CA ILE A 499 37.46 -18.30 -22.57
C ILE A 499 36.73 -19.53 -22.01
N GLN A 500 37.22 -20.74 -22.31
CA GLN A 500 36.61 -21.97 -21.80
C GLN A 500 36.71 -22.06 -20.27
N ARG A 501 37.86 -21.65 -19.69
CA ARG A 501 38.04 -21.60 -18.23
C ARG A 501 37.08 -20.61 -17.58
N GLU A 502 36.81 -19.48 -18.23
CA GLU A 502 35.83 -18.50 -17.76
C GLU A 502 34.42 -19.07 -17.75
N ALA A 503 33.98 -19.69 -18.85
CA ALA A 503 32.67 -20.33 -18.95
C ALA A 503 32.47 -21.39 -17.85
N GLN A 504 33.49 -22.23 -17.61
CA GLN A 504 33.46 -23.23 -16.54
C GLN A 504 33.39 -22.59 -15.16
N ARG A 505 34.17 -21.51 -14.91
CA ARG A 505 34.17 -20.80 -13.62
C ARG A 505 32.78 -20.22 -13.30
N ILE A 506 32.13 -19.62 -14.30
CA ILE A 506 30.78 -19.05 -14.13
C ILE A 506 29.79 -20.16 -13.80
N ALA A 507 29.88 -21.31 -14.46
CA ALA A 507 29.00 -22.44 -14.17
C ALA A 507 29.23 -23.03 -12.77
N ASP A 508 30.49 -23.24 -12.38
CA ASP A 508 30.85 -23.80 -11.07
C ASP A 508 30.40 -22.87 -9.93
N PHE A 509 30.64 -21.56 -10.05
CA PHE A 509 30.24 -20.58 -9.06
C PHE A 509 28.72 -20.55 -8.83
N ASN A 510 27.94 -20.81 -9.87
CA ASN A 510 26.48 -20.77 -9.84
C ASN A 510 25.83 -22.16 -9.73
N SER A 511 26.63 -23.22 -9.55
CA SER A 511 26.15 -24.62 -9.51
C SER A 511 25.35 -25.04 -10.75
N ILE A 512 25.62 -24.43 -11.90
CA ILE A 512 24.96 -24.75 -13.17
C ILE A 512 25.63 -25.99 -13.77
N LYS A 513 24.84 -27.01 -14.09
CA LYS A 513 25.34 -28.19 -14.81
C LYS A 513 25.52 -27.85 -16.29
N LEU A 514 26.75 -27.51 -16.69
CA LEU A 514 27.10 -27.43 -18.10
C LEU A 514 26.99 -28.81 -18.75
N SER A 515 26.26 -28.89 -19.85
CA SER A 515 26.42 -29.96 -20.84
C SER A 515 27.88 -29.89 -21.31
N GLY A 516 28.71 -30.88 -20.96
CA GLY A 516 30.18 -30.79 -20.99
C GLY A 516 30.86 -30.51 -22.34
N ASN A 517 30.12 -30.23 -23.42
CA ASN A 517 30.65 -29.88 -24.73
C ASN A 517 30.03 -28.58 -25.25
N ASN A 518 30.87 -27.77 -25.88
CA ASN A 518 30.47 -26.54 -26.57
C ASN A 518 29.54 -26.86 -27.76
N PRO A 519 28.32 -26.29 -27.85
CA PRO A 519 27.38 -26.57 -28.94
C PRO A 519 27.82 -26.11 -30.33
N TYR A 520 28.76 -25.15 -30.41
CA TYR A 520 29.12 -24.46 -31.66
C TYR A 520 30.35 -25.02 -32.35
N THR A 521 31.12 -25.90 -31.71
CA THR A 521 32.34 -26.47 -32.29
C THR A 521 32.66 -27.85 -31.73
N SER A 522 33.25 -28.71 -32.55
CA SER A 522 33.80 -30.00 -32.13
C SER A 522 35.24 -29.90 -31.61
N VAL A 523 35.89 -28.73 -31.77
CA VAL A 523 37.29 -28.52 -31.38
C VAL A 523 37.36 -28.27 -29.87
N THR A 524 37.75 -29.30 -29.11
CA THR A 524 37.87 -29.20 -27.65
C THR A 524 39.23 -28.62 -27.21
N PRO A 525 39.35 -28.10 -25.98
CA PRO A 525 40.63 -27.67 -25.42
C PRO A 525 41.72 -28.74 -25.48
N GLN A 526 41.34 -30.01 -25.30
CA GLN A 526 42.24 -31.15 -25.40
C GLN A 526 42.78 -31.32 -26.83
N ILE A 527 41.92 -31.17 -27.85
CA ILE A 527 42.34 -31.23 -29.26
C ILE A 527 43.32 -30.10 -29.55
N ILE A 528 43.04 -28.87 -29.10
CA ILE A 528 43.93 -27.71 -29.29
C ILE A 528 45.30 -27.98 -28.68
N ASN A 529 45.35 -28.41 -27.41
CA ASN A 529 46.63 -28.68 -26.74
C ASN A 529 47.41 -29.82 -27.41
N SER A 530 46.74 -30.90 -27.81
CA SER A 530 47.41 -32.02 -28.48
C SER A 530 48.03 -31.62 -29.83
N LYS A 531 47.35 -30.78 -30.61
CA LYS A 531 47.86 -30.26 -31.89
C LYS A 531 48.99 -29.26 -31.67
N TRP A 532 48.88 -28.41 -30.65
CA TRP A 532 49.93 -27.46 -30.30
C TRP A 532 51.23 -28.19 -29.91
N GLU A 533 51.15 -29.22 -29.07
CA GLU A 533 52.29 -30.06 -28.71
C GLU A 533 52.91 -30.72 -29.96
N ARG A 534 52.08 -31.17 -30.91
CA ARG A 534 52.53 -31.73 -32.19
C ARG A 534 53.33 -30.72 -33.02
N VAL A 535 52.82 -29.48 -33.16
CA VAL A 535 53.53 -28.38 -33.85
C VAL A 535 54.87 -28.12 -33.15
N GLN A 536 54.89 -27.98 -31.82
CA GLN A 536 56.12 -27.74 -31.07
C GLN A 536 57.15 -28.87 -31.22
N GLN A 537 56.72 -30.12 -31.38
CA GLN A 537 57.63 -31.25 -31.65
C GLN A 537 58.18 -31.27 -33.08
N LEU A 538 57.46 -30.71 -34.05
CA LEU A 538 57.85 -30.70 -35.46
C LEU A 538 58.84 -29.59 -35.78
N VAL A 539 58.74 -28.43 -35.11
CA VAL A 539 59.66 -27.29 -35.30
C VAL A 539 61.15 -27.70 -35.18
N PRO A 540 61.63 -28.30 -34.07
CA PRO A 540 63.04 -28.65 -33.96
C PRO A 540 63.47 -29.76 -34.93
N LYS A 541 62.53 -30.61 -35.38
CA LYS A 541 62.81 -31.62 -36.41
C LYS A 541 63.01 -30.97 -37.78
N ARG A 542 62.22 -29.94 -38.11
CA ARG A 542 62.36 -29.15 -39.33
C ARG A 542 63.68 -28.38 -39.33
N ASP A 543 64.04 -27.75 -38.20
CA ASP A 543 65.34 -27.10 -38.02
C ASP A 543 66.51 -28.04 -38.37
N HIS A 544 66.53 -29.25 -37.79
CA HIS A 544 67.58 -30.24 -38.08
C HIS A 544 67.62 -30.64 -39.56
N ALA A 545 66.45 -30.91 -40.16
CA ALA A 545 66.38 -31.30 -41.58
C ALA A 545 66.91 -30.21 -42.52
N LEU A 546 66.62 -28.94 -42.22
CA LEU A 546 67.11 -27.79 -43.00
C LEU A 546 68.63 -27.60 -42.82
N LEU A 547 69.14 -27.74 -41.59
CA LEU A 547 70.58 -27.63 -41.31
C LEU A 547 71.40 -28.75 -41.98
N ASP A 548 70.90 -29.98 -41.93
CA ASP A 548 71.53 -31.13 -42.61
C ASP A 548 71.61 -30.89 -44.12
N GLU A 549 70.53 -30.38 -44.73
CA GLU A 549 70.51 -30.07 -46.15
C GLU A 549 71.42 -28.87 -46.49
N GLN A 550 71.46 -27.85 -45.64
CA GLN A 550 72.38 -26.71 -45.81
C GLN A 550 73.84 -27.18 -45.80
N SER A 551 74.21 -28.06 -44.86
CA SER A 551 75.55 -28.63 -44.79
C SER A 551 75.90 -29.42 -46.06
N LYS A 552 74.94 -30.15 -46.65
CA LYS A 552 75.15 -30.84 -47.94
C LYS A 552 75.36 -29.86 -49.08
N GLN A 553 74.53 -28.81 -49.20
CA GLN A 553 74.67 -27.83 -50.28
C GLN A 553 75.97 -27.04 -50.17
N GLN A 554 76.41 -26.68 -48.96
CA GLN A 554 77.72 -26.07 -48.72
C GLN A 554 78.87 -27.01 -49.12
N SER A 555 78.79 -28.30 -48.79
CA SER A 555 79.77 -29.29 -49.23
C SER A 555 79.80 -29.43 -50.76
N ASN A 556 78.63 -29.46 -51.42
CA ASN A 556 78.53 -29.53 -52.87
C ASN A 556 79.18 -28.31 -53.55
N GLU A 557 78.93 -27.11 -53.04
CA GLU A 557 79.55 -25.88 -53.54
C GLU A 557 81.07 -25.87 -53.30
N HIS A 558 81.53 -26.38 -52.16
CA HIS A 558 82.96 -26.52 -51.90
C HIS A 558 83.62 -27.44 -52.93
N LEU A 559 83.02 -28.59 -53.23
CA LEU A 559 83.50 -29.52 -54.26
C LEU A 559 83.51 -28.88 -55.66
N ARG A 560 82.46 -28.13 -56.03
CA ARG A 560 82.40 -27.38 -57.30
C ARG A 560 83.55 -26.39 -57.41
N ARG A 561 83.82 -25.61 -56.35
CA ARG A 561 84.94 -24.65 -56.30
C ARG A 561 86.30 -25.32 -56.35
N GLN A 562 86.50 -26.42 -55.62
CA GLN A 562 87.74 -27.19 -55.67
C GLN A 562 88.00 -27.74 -57.07
N PHE A 563 87.00 -28.36 -57.69
CA PHE A 563 87.10 -28.87 -59.05
C PHE A 563 87.43 -27.75 -60.03
N ALA A 564 86.71 -26.63 -59.98
CA ALA A 564 86.95 -25.48 -60.84
C ALA A 564 88.37 -24.92 -60.65
N SER A 565 88.85 -24.79 -59.41
CA SER A 565 90.21 -24.32 -59.13
C SER A 565 91.28 -25.22 -59.74
N GLN A 566 91.14 -26.55 -59.63
CA GLN A 566 92.09 -27.50 -60.19
C GLN A 566 91.99 -27.54 -61.73
N ALA A 567 90.79 -27.60 -62.28
CA ALA A 567 90.55 -27.64 -63.72
C ALA A 567 91.05 -26.36 -64.41
N ASN A 568 90.90 -25.19 -63.78
CA ASN A 568 91.41 -23.91 -64.30
C ASN A 568 92.94 -23.81 -64.31
N ILE A 569 93.64 -24.64 -63.55
CA ILE A 569 95.11 -24.77 -63.61
C ILE A 569 95.49 -25.77 -64.71
N VAL A 570 94.85 -26.93 -64.72
CA VAL A 570 95.18 -28.04 -65.63
C VAL A 570 94.81 -27.73 -67.08
N GLY A 571 93.67 -27.08 -67.33
CA GLY A 571 93.20 -26.76 -68.68
C GLY A 571 94.20 -25.94 -69.49
N PRO A 572 94.61 -24.75 -69.02
CA PRO A 572 95.64 -23.95 -69.67
C PRO A 572 96.97 -24.71 -69.81
N TRP A 573 97.37 -25.50 -68.80
CA TRP A 573 98.59 -26.30 -68.87
C TRP A 573 98.57 -27.32 -70.02
N ILE A 574 97.44 -28.02 -70.22
CA ILE A 574 97.29 -28.93 -71.37
C ILE A 574 97.38 -28.13 -72.67
N GLN A 575 96.70 -26.99 -72.77
CA GLN A 575 96.67 -26.19 -73.98
C GLN A 575 98.07 -25.67 -74.36
N THR A 576 98.86 -25.19 -73.40
CA THR A 576 100.27 -24.78 -73.61
C THR A 576 101.21 -25.94 -73.96
N LYS A 577 100.80 -27.19 -73.75
CA LYS A 577 101.59 -28.39 -74.12
C LYS A 577 101.20 -28.99 -75.47
N MET A 578 100.05 -28.60 -76.01
CA MET A 578 99.56 -29.07 -77.32
C MET A 578 99.81 -28.06 -78.45
N GLU A 579 100.02 -26.78 -78.12
CA GLU A 579 100.72 -25.79 -78.96
C GLU A 579 102.24 -26.00 -78.90
#